data_AF-A0A7V1ZVG5-F1
#
_entry.id   AF-A0A7V1ZVG5-F1
#
_cell.length_a   1.000
_cell.length_b   1.000
_cell.length_c   1.000
_cell.angle_alpha   90.00
_cell.angle_beta   90.00
_cell.angle_gamma   90.00
#
_symmetry.space_group_name_H-M   'P 1'
#
loop_
_entity.id
_entity.type
_entity.pdbx_description
1 polymer ?
#
loop_
_entity_poly.entity_id
_entity_poly.type
_entity_poly.pdbx_seq_one_letter_code
_entity_poly.pdbx_strand_id
1 'polypeptide(L)' 'MTVKEAAKYLGVNPETLRRWDNKGKLKTRRHPMNNFRIYSKADIERIKKKISGGE' A
#
# COMPACT_ATOMS: atom_id res chain seq x y z
N MET A 1 -5.33 -5.58 -4.96
CA MET A 1 -6.00 -4.43 -4.31
C MET A 1 -5.37 -3.15 -4.82
N THR A 2 -6.15 -2.16 -5.23
CA THR A 2 -5.61 -0.85 -5.68
C THR A 2 -5.13 0.00 -4.49
N VAL A 3 -4.38 1.09 -4.75
CA VAL A 3 -4.06 2.12 -3.73
C VAL A 3 -5.32 2.55 -2.96
N LYS A 4 -6.44 2.78 -3.68
CA LYS A 4 -7.69 3.25 -3.07
C LYS A 4 -8.29 2.23 -2.11
N GLU A 5 -8.34 0.96 -2.52
CA GLU A 5 -8.83 -0.11 -1.67
C GLU A 5 -7.93 -0.34 -0.46
N ALA A 6 -6.62 -0.36 -0.68
CA ALA A 6 -5.63 -0.48 0.37
C ALA A 6 -5.76 0.64 1.41
N ALA A 7 -5.95 1.89 0.95
CA ALA A 7 -6.15 3.05 1.82
C ALA A 7 -7.39 2.87 2.69
N LYS A 8 -8.50 2.50 2.05
CA LYS A 8 -9.77 2.24 2.74
C LYS A 8 -9.67 1.10 3.74
N TYR A 9 -8.94 0.03 3.40
CA TYR A 9 -8.73 -1.13 4.27
C TYR A 9 -7.82 -0.81 5.48
N LEU A 10 -6.80 0.02 5.27
CA LEU A 10 -5.89 0.47 6.32
C LEU A 10 -6.48 1.61 7.17
N GLY A 11 -7.55 2.26 6.72
CA GLY A 11 -8.07 3.48 7.35
C GLY A 11 -7.13 4.67 7.20
N VAL A 12 -6.25 4.67 6.18
CA VAL A 12 -5.30 5.75 5.92
C VAL A 12 -5.64 6.49 4.64
N ASN A 13 -5.17 7.72 4.51
CA ASN A 13 -5.40 8.49 3.29
C ASN A 13 -4.65 7.85 2.10
N PRO A 14 -5.24 7.80 0.88
CA PRO A 14 -4.56 7.27 -0.31
C PRO A 14 -3.29 8.06 -0.66
N GLU A 15 -3.21 9.32 -0.24
CA GLU A 15 -2.00 10.12 -0.35
C GLU A 15 -0.85 9.58 0.52
N THR A 16 -1.15 9.05 1.71
CA THR A 16 -0.16 8.40 2.58
C THR A 16 0.45 7.18 1.89
N LEU A 17 -0.37 6.37 1.21
CA LEU A 17 0.10 5.26 0.39
C LEU A 17 0.96 5.72 -0.78
N ARG A 18 0.58 6.80 -1.47
CA ARG A 18 1.40 7.42 -2.53
C ARG A 18 2.74 7.91 -2.00
N ARG A 19 2.79 8.47 -0.79
CA ARG A 19 4.04 8.89 -0.14
C ARG A 19 4.92 7.69 0.19
N TRP A 20 4.35 6.57 0.65
CA TRP A 20 5.13 5.35 0.91
C TRP A 20 5.63 4.67 -0.35
N ASP A 21 4.86 4.73 -1.44
CA ASP A 21 5.31 4.29 -2.75
C ASP A 21 6.48 5.15 -3.25
N ASN A 22 6.37 6.48 -3.15
CA ASN A 22 7.49 7.39 -3.47
C ASN A 22 8.72 7.16 -2.57
N LYS A 23 8.51 6.87 -1.29
CA LYS A 23 9.59 6.53 -0.35
C LYS A 23 10.20 5.13 -0.59
N GLY A 24 9.69 4.34 -1.53
CA GLY A 24 10.13 2.96 -1.76
C GLY A 24 9.82 2.01 -0.59
N LYS A 25 8.96 2.42 0.35
CA LYS A 25 8.54 1.59 1.49
C LYS A 25 7.56 0.49 1.09
N LEU A 26 6.98 0.58 -0.10
CA LEU A 26 6.02 -0.37 -0.65
C LEU A 26 6.63 -1.08 -1.87
N LYS A 27 6.71 -2.42 -1.81
CA LYS A 27 7.04 -3.23 -2.99
C LYS A 27 5.78 -3.37 -3.84
N THR A 28 5.59 -2.42 -4.73
CA THR A 28 4.39 -2.40 -5.56
C THR A 28 4.60 -3.27 -6.79
N ARG A 29 3.74 -4.29 -7.00
CA ARG A 29 3.74 -5.04 -8.26
C ARG A 29 3.03 -4.20 -9.31
N ARG A 30 3.68 -4.01 -10.47
CA ARG A 30 3.08 -3.35 -11.64
C ARG A 30 2.24 -4.37 -12.39
N HIS A 31 0.96 -4.07 -12.63
CA HIS A 31 0.17 -4.85 -13.57
C HIS A 31 0.71 -4.59 -14.98
N PRO A 32 1.13 -5.64 -15.74
CA PRO A 32 1.74 -5.45 -17.06
C PRO A 32 0.81 -4.80 -18.09
N MET A 33 -0.50 -4.89 -17.89
CA MET A 33 -1.49 -4.38 -18.84
C MET A 33 -1.93 -2.94 -18.62
N ASN A 34 -1.77 -2.38 -17.41
CA ASN A 34 -2.57 -1.20 -17.07
C ASN A 34 -1.88 -0.23 -16.12
N ASN A 35 -0.57 -0.42 -15.88
CA ASN A 35 0.28 0.38 -14.99
C ASN A 35 -0.31 0.67 -13.60
N PHE A 36 -1.34 -0.08 -13.20
CA PHE A 36 -1.94 0.02 -11.88
C PHE A 36 -1.02 -0.66 -10.89
N ARG A 37 -0.80 0.06 -9.80
CA ARG A 37 -0.08 -0.38 -8.63
C ARG A 37 -1.00 -1.29 -7.83
N ILE A 38 -0.68 -2.58 -7.85
CA ILE A 38 -1.44 -3.61 -7.14
C ILE A 38 -0.70 -3.94 -5.86
N TYR A 39 -1.43 -3.89 -4.76
CA TYR A 39 -1.02 -4.43 -3.48
C TYR A 39 -1.71 -5.76 -3.24
N SER A 40 -0.93 -6.73 -2.77
CA SER A 40 -1.47 -7.96 -2.23
C SER A 40 -1.97 -7.72 -0.81
N LYS A 41 -2.94 -8.51 -0.38
CA LYS A 41 -3.48 -8.45 0.99
C LYS A 41 -2.36 -8.59 2.04
N ALA A 42 -1.39 -9.47 1.77
CA ALA A 42 -0.20 -9.66 2.61
C ALA A 42 0.68 -8.40 2.73
N ASP A 43 0.87 -7.63 1.64
CA ASP A 43 1.61 -6.37 1.69
C ASP A 43 0.87 -5.34 2.54
N ILE A 44 -0.45 -5.28 2.40
CA ILE A 44 -1.31 -4.38 3.18
C ILE A 44 -1.30 -4.75 4.66
N GLU A 45 -1.41 -6.02 5.03
CA GLU A 45 -1.28 -6.48 6.41
C GLU A 45 0.10 -6.17 7.00
N ARG A 46 1.16 -6.38 6.24
CA ARG A 46 2.53 -6.06 6.67
C ARG A 46 2.69 -4.57 6.96
N ILE A 47 2.07 -3.73 6.14
CA ILE A 47 2.03 -2.28 6.33
C ILE A 47 1.20 -1.92 7.56
N LYS A 48 0.00 -2.50 7.71
CA LYS A 48 -0.85 -2.34 8.91
C LYS A 48 -0.06 -2.63 10.18
N LYS A 49 0.67 -3.74 10.20
CA LYS A 49 1.53 -4.15 11.32
C LYS A 49 2.66 -3.15 11.56
N LYS A 50 3.27 -2.61 10.50
CA LYS A 50 4.32 -1.57 10.62
C LYS A 50 3.83 -0.21 11.11
N ILE A 51 2.59 0.17 10.82
CA ILE A 51 2.02 1.44 11.28
C ILE A 51 1.60 1.31 12.74
N SER A 52 1.06 0.15 13.12
CA SER A 52 0.57 -0.10 14.48
C SER A 52 1.66 -0.54 15.46
N GLY A 53 2.77 -1.09 14.98
CA GLY A 53 3.89 -1.61 15.79
C GLY A 53 5.09 -0.68 15.71
N GLY A 54 4.99 0.50 16.30
CA GLY A 54 6.15 1.26 16.76
C GLY A 54 6.45 0.84 18.19
N GLU A 55 7.41 -0.08 18.36
CA GLU A 55 8.12 -0.33 19.61
C GLU A 55 9.43 0.47 19.61
#